data_AF-A0A4R5FL73-F1
#
_entry.id   AF-A0A4R5FL73-F1
#
_cell.length_a   1.000
_cell.length_b   1.000
_cell.length_c   1.000
_cell.angle_alpha   90.00
_cell.angle_beta   90.00
_cell.angle_gamma   90.00
#
_symmetry.space_group_name_H-M   'P 1'
#
loop_
_entity.id
_entity.type
_entity.pdbx_description
1 polymer ?
#
loop_
_entity_poly.entity_id
_entity_poly.type
_entity_poly.pdbx_seq_one_letter_code
_entity_poly.pdbx_strand_id
1 'polypeptide(L)' 'MRIEYNDENDVAYIYLVDHINAGESATQIPVEADEIPGYVILDMDKEGALLGIEIVGASRILRPATLSAAQNDETGQELT' A
#
# COMPACT_ATOMS: atom_id res chain seq x y z
N MET A 1 9.48 -6.86 5.60
CA MET A 1 8.05 -6.77 5.22
C MET A 1 7.27 -6.15 6.36
N ARG A 2 6.53 -5.09 6.07
CA ARG A 2 5.84 -4.24 7.05
C ARG A 2 4.55 -3.72 6.44
N ILE A 3 3.58 -3.38 7.27
CA ILE A 3 2.31 -2.80 6.82
C ILE A 3 2.14 -1.47 7.53
N GLU A 4 1.81 -0.44 6.76
CA GLU A 4 1.28 0.82 7.26
C GLU A 4 -0.20 0.90 6.96
N TYR A 5 -0.97 1.48 7.87
CA TYR A 5 -2.39 1.73 7.70
C TYR A 5 -2.74 3.14 8.14
N ASN A 6 -3.39 3.87 7.24
CA ASN A 6 -4.03 5.14 7.49
C ASN A 6 -5.55 4.91 7.60
N ASP A 7 -6.07 4.93 8.83
CA ASP A 7 -7.49 4.73 9.12
C ASP A 7 -8.36 5.88 8.61
N GLU A 8 -7.85 7.12 8.60
CA GLU A 8 -8.60 8.30 8.12
C GLU A 8 -8.96 8.18 6.63
N ASN A 9 -8.04 7.66 5.82
CA ASN A 9 -8.22 7.48 4.38
C ASN A 9 -8.64 6.05 3.98
N ASP A 10 -8.66 5.11 4.94
CA ASP A 10 -8.82 3.67 4.71
C ASP A 10 -7.84 3.11 3.66
N VAL A 11 -6.57 3.50 3.77
CA VAL A 11 -5.48 3.09 2.87
C VAL A 11 -4.41 2.34 3.63
N ALA A 12 -3.98 1.18 3.11
CA ALA A 12 -2.86 0.43 3.64
C ALA A 12 -1.77 0.27 2.59
N TYR A 13 -0.51 0.32 3.02
CA TYR A 13 0.64 -0.01 2.18
C TYR A 13 1.38 -1.22 2.77
N ILE A 14 1.60 -2.24 1.95
CA ILE A 14 2.41 -3.41 2.30
C ILE A 14 3.77 -3.27 1.64
N TYR A 15 4.79 -3.03 2.46
CA TYR A 15 6.18 -2.93 2.01
C TYR A 15 6.83 -4.30 1.92
N LEU A 16 7.35 -4.68 0.74
CA LEU A 16 8.16 -5.88 0.56
C LEU A 16 9.65 -5.62 0.79
N VAL A 17 10.08 -4.37 0.62
CA VAL A 17 11.42 -3.86 0.95
C VAL A 17 11.40 -3.04 2.25
N ASP A 18 12.57 -2.75 2.83
CA ASP A 18 12.64 -1.99 4.09
C ASP A 18 12.28 -0.51 3.91
N HIS A 19 12.61 0.07 2.75
CA HIS A 19 12.34 1.45 2.39
C HIS A 19 12.17 1.55 0.87
N ILE A 20 11.32 2.49 0.42
CA ILE A 20 11.17 2.86 -0.98
C ILE A 20 11.61 4.31 -1.10
N ASN A 21 12.67 4.56 -1.86
CA ASN A 21 13.20 5.90 -2.06
C ASN A 21 12.34 6.70 -3.04
N ALA A 22 12.51 8.03 -3.03
CA ALA A 22 11.82 8.90 -3.97
C ALA A 22 12.14 8.50 -5.42
N GLY A 23 11.09 8.19 -6.20
CA GLY A 23 11.20 7.73 -7.59
C GLY A 23 11.62 6.27 -7.78
N GLU A 24 11.77 5.50 -6.70
CA GLU A 24 12.07 4.06 -6.79
C GLU A 24 10.84 3.26 -7.25
N SER A 25 9.64 3.62 -6.77
CA SER A 25 8.38 3.17 -7.39
C SER A 25 8.19 3.89 -8.72
N ALA A 26 8.51 3.17 -9.80
CA ALA A 26 8.56 3.70 -11.16
C ALA A 26 7.32 3.32 -11.98
N THR A 27 6.65 2.21 -11.65
CA THR A 27 5.43 1.75 -12.32
C THR A 27 4.40 1.29 -11.31
N GLN A 28 3.17 1.78 -11.46
CA GLN A 28 2.02 1.37 -10.66
C GLN A 28 1.06 0.55 -11.53
N ILE A 29 0.77 -0.69 -11.11
CA ILE A 29 -0.07 -1.62 -11.86
C ILE A 29 -1.35 -1.92 -11.06
N PRO A 30 -2.52 -1.42 -11.49
CA PRO A 30 -3.78 -1.76 -10.84
C PRO A 30 -4.13 -3.23 -11.10
N VAL A 31 -4.63 -3.92 -10.07
CA VAL A 31 -5.18 -5.26 -10.18
C VAL A 31 -6.67 -5.16 -10.50
N GLU A 32 -7.05 -5.57 -11.71
CA GLU A 32 -8.43 -5.57 -12.19
C GLU A 32 -9.11 -6.92 -11.89
N ALA A 33 -9.95 -6.97 -10.85
CA ALA A 33 -10.74 -8.15 -10.50
C ALA A 33 -12.04 -7.76 -9.77
N ASP A 34 -13.18 -8.27 -10.23
CA ASP A 34 -14.51 -7.96 -9.69
C ASP A 34 -14.68 -8.45 -8.24
N GLU A 35 -13.87 -9.43 -7.81
CA GLU A 35 -13.90 -9.98 -6.46
C GLU A 35 -13.21 -9.09 -5.42
N ILE A 36 -12.48 -8.04 -5.84
CA ILE A 36 -11.77 -7.13 -4.94
C ILE A 36 -12.72 -5.98 -4.54
N PRO A 37 -13.13 -5.85 -3.27
CA PRO A 37 -14.07 -4.81 -2.82
C PRO A 37 -13.38 -3.45 -2.56
N GLY A 38 -12.44 -3.06 -3.42
CA GLY A 38 -11.60 -1.85 -3.32
C GLY A 38 -10.55 -1.82 -4.44
N TYR A 39 -9.43 -1.14 -4.23
CA TYR A 39 -8.34 -1.09 -5.20
C TYR A 39 -7.07 -1.70 -4.64
N VAL A 40 -6.38 -2.49 -5.46
CA VAL A 40 -5.06 -3.03 -5.17
C VAL A 40 -4.13 -2.58 -6.29
N ILE A 41 -3.02 -1.95 -5.93
CA ILE A 41 -2.02 -1.43 -6.86
C ILE A 41 -0.68 -2.06 -6.51
N LEU A 42 -0.01 -2.61 -7.52
CA LEU A 42 1.36 -3.14 -7.39
C LEU A 42 2.35 -2.04 -7.74
N ASP A 43 3.29 -1.78 -6.84
CA ASP A 43 4.35 -0.81 -7.05
C ASP A 43 5.64 -1.51 -7.48
N MET A 44 6.12 -1.18 -8.68
CA MET A 44 7.28 -1.80 -9.31
C MET A 44 8.43 -0.79 -9.45
N ASP A 45 9.66 -1.26 -9.31
CA ASP A 45 10.83 -0.49 -9.76
C ASP A 45 10.95 -0.48 -11.29
N LYS A 46 11.94 0.27 -11.79
CA LYS A 46 12.20 0.40 -13.25
C LYS A 46 12.76 -0.88 -13.88
N GLU A 47 13.27 -1.81 -13.08
CA GLU A 47 13.75 -3.12 -13.48
C GLU A 47 12.63 -4.18 -13.49
N GLY A 48 11.46 -3.85 -12.95
CA GLY A 48 10.30 -4.74 -12.84
C GLY A 48 10.28 -5.60 -11.57
N ALA A 49 11.03 -5.24 -10.52
CA ALA A 49 10.89 -5.85 -9.20
C ALA A 49 9.71 -5.22 -8.43
N LEU A 50 8.96 -6.04 -7.69
CA LEU A 50 7.85 -5.59 -6.85
C LEU A 50 8.38 -5.04 -5.53
N LEU A 51 8.07 -3.77 -5.24
CA LEU A 51 8.50 -3.06 -4.03
C LEU A 51 7.44 -3.11 -2.93
N GLY A 52 6.16 -3.05 -3.32
CA GLY A 52 5.06 -2.99 -2.39
C GLY A 52 3.68 -3.09 -3.04
N ILE A 53 2.65 -3.01 -2.19
CA ILE A 53 1.25 -3.11 -2.57
C ILE A 53 0.49 -1.99 -1.86
N GLU A 54 -0.11 -1.10 -2.63
CA GLU A 54 -1.06 -0.10 -2.11
C GLU A 54 -2.49 -0.66 -2.17
N ILE A 55 -3.24 -0.46 -1.10
CA ILE A 55 -4.61 -0.97 -0.94
C ILE A 55 -5.51 0.17 -0.50
N VAL A 56 -6.46 0.56 -1.36
CA VAL A 56 -7.50 1.56 -1.06
C VAL A 56 -8.80 0.86 -0.71
N GLY A 57 -9.43 1.24 0.40
CA GLY A 57 -10.52 0.49 1.00
C GLY A 57 -10.00 -0.70 1.82
N ALA A 58 -8.88 -0.52 2.51
CA ALA A 58 -8.12 -1.58 3.16
C ALA A 58 -8.95 -2.37 4.19
N SER A 59 -9.86 -1.71 4.91
CA SER A 59 -10.81 -2.34 5.85
C SER A 59 -11.73 -3.38 5.20
N ARG A 60 -11.95 -3.30 3.89
CA ARG A 60 -12.80 -4.21 3.11
C ARG A 60 -12.03 -5.38 2.54
N ILE A 61 -10.72 -5.20 2.31
CA ILE A 61 -9.85 -6.18 1.65
C ILE A 61 -9.04 -6.99 2.68
N LEU A 62 -8.46 -6.31 3.67
CA LEU A 62 -7.61 -6.92 4.68
C LEU A 62 -8.41 -7.39 5.89
N ARG A 63 -7.94 -8.49 6.52
CA ARG A 63 -8.53 -8.97 7.76
C ARG A 63 -8.29 -7.94 8.87
N PRO A 64 -9.23 -7.76 9.83
CA PRO A 64 -9.02 -6.86 10.97
C PRO A 64 -7.72 -7.12 11.73
N ALA A 65 -7.33 -8.40 11.90
CA ALA A 65 -6.08 -8.77 12.56
C ALA A 65 -4.82 -8.27 11.81
N THR A 66 -4.88 -8.17 10.49
CA THR A 66 -3.81 -7.60 9.67
C THR A 66 -3.69 -6.09 9.92
N LEU A 67 -4.83 -5.38 9.93
CA LEU A 67 -4.86 -3.94 10.19
C LEU A 67 -4.43 -3.61 11.62
N SER A 68 -4.82 -4.42 12.61
CA SER A 68 -4.38 -4.24 14.00
C SER A 68 -2.88 -4.45 14.21
N ALA A 69 -2.21 -5.15 13.29
CA ALA A 69 -0.76 -5.34 13.31
C ALA A 69 -0.01 -4.29 12.47
N ALA A 70 -0.72 -3.45 11.72
CA ALA A 70 -0.14 -2.39 10.92
C ALA A 70 0.37 -1.25 11.83
N GLN A 71 1.39 -0.56 11.35
CA GLN A 71 1.85 0.68 11.96
C GLN A 71 0.94 1.82 11.50
N ASN A 72 0.63 2.75 12.40
CA ASN A 72 -0.12 3.95 12.03
C ASN A 72 0.74 4.80 11.09
N ASP A 73 0.21 5.11 9.91
CA ASP A 73 0.83 6.11 9.04
C ASP A 73 0.43 7.51 9.52
N GLU A 74 1.15 8.02 10.51
CA GLU A 74 1.01 9.41 10.97
C GLU A 74 1.74 10.40 10.03
N THR A 75 2.38 9.91 8.97
CA THR A 75 3.17 10.70 8.01
C THR A 75 2.37 11.04 6.75
N GLY A 76 1.18 11.63 6.95
CA GLY A 76 0.57 12.43 5.90
C GLY A 76 1.52 13.56 5.52
N GLN A 77 2.15 13.47 4.35
CA GLN A 77 2.99 14.53 3.80
C GLN A 77 2.19 15.84 3.76
N GLU A 78 2.55 16.80 4.62
CA GLU A 78 2.34 18.22 4.31
C GLU A 78 3.14 18.53 3.04
N LEU A 79 2.48 18.45 1.89
CA LEU A 79 2.97 19.05 0.66
C LEU A 79 2.57 20.53 0.66
N THR A 80 3.48 21.38 1.14
CA THR A 80 3.48 22.84 0.86
C THR A 80 3.83 23.14 -0.59
#